data_AF-A0A350D4L6-F1
#
_entry.id   AF-A0A350D4L6-F1
#
_cell.length_a   1.000
_cell.length_b   1.000
_cell.length_c   1.000
_cell.angle_alpha   90.00
_cell.angle_beta   90.00
_cell.angle_gamma   90.00
#
_symmetry.space_group_name_H-M   'P 1'
#
loop_
_entity.id
_entity.type
_entity.pdbx_description
1 polymer ?
#
loop_
_entity_poly.entity_id
_entity_poly.type
_entity_poly.pdbx_seq_one_letter_code
_entity_poly.pdbx_strand_id
1 'polypeptide(L)'
;MTDLAKSRPGWKKIFLLIVCLAGLAVSVCSYLGHYHFSLYQSEKMKMRSLERDFEKLQGKLQRAVSWYSSPEFYLELGRLRLLRAMAEIEFGQPEKSESYLGQASEALKRAIFLRPVDYAAFWELSKVYFLMNYPLPVYADKGRELCWEAINRAPHDEFLLSRTLVVFFEQWLLLSEQEKMKIQQVIKGQEAANPGFLDRFKRKWPGGQAEKEELASRLKELGF
;
A
#
# COMPACT_ATOMS: atom_id res chain seq x y z
N MET A 1 -48.52 -13.95 -46.27
CA MET A 1 -47.12 -14.35 -46.02
C MET A 1 -46.71 -13.70 -44.70
N THR A 2 -46.99 -14.37 -43.59
CA THR A 2 -46.85 -13.83 -42.23
C THR A 2 -46.08 -14.82 -41.35
N ASP A 3 -45.29 -14.25 -40.46
CA ASP A 3 -44.74 -14.84 -39.22
C ASP A 3 -43.57 -15.81 -39.30
N LEU A 4 -42.41 -15.29 -39.74
CA LEU A 4 -41.10 -15.75 -39.27
C LEU A 4 -40.61 -14.89 -38.11
N ALA A 5 -41.32 -14.91 -36.98
CA ALA A 5 -40.86 -14.27 -35.74
C ALA A 5 -41.29 -15.02 -34.48
N LYS A 6 -41.23 -16.36 -34.49
CA LYS A 6 -41.34 -17.15 -33.24
C LYS A 6 -39.99 -17.16 -32.51
N SER A 7 -39.65 -16.04 -31.87
CA SER A 7 -38.59 -15.96 -30.86
C SER A 7 -38.89 -17.01 -29.77
N ARG A 8 -38.09 -18.08 -29.69
CA ARG A 8 -38.27 -19.19 -28.73
C ARG A 8 -38.21 -18.67 -27.28
N PRO A 9 -39.31 -18.64 -26.52
CA PRO A 9 -39.36 -18.03 -25.19
C PRO A 9 -38.59 -18.80 -24.11
N GLY A 10 -38.23 -20.07 -24.36
CA GLY A 10 -37.48 -20.91 -23.41
C GLY A 10 -36.00 -20.53 -23.26
N TRP A 11 -35.35 -20.08 -24.33
CA TRP A 11 -33.92 -19.76 -24.29
C TRP A 11 -33.64 -18.52 -23.43
N LYS A 12 -34.53 -17.51 -23.50
CA LYS A 12 -34.47 -16.32 -22.63
C LYS A 12 -34.59 -16.70 -21.15
N LYS A 13 -35.47 -17.64 -20.79
CA LYS A 13 -35.64 -18.11 -19.40
C LYS A 13 -34.41 -18.87 -18.88
N ILE A 14 -33.85 -19.77 -19.71
CA ILE A 14 -32.63 -20.51 -19.36
C ILE A 14 -31.44 -19.55 -19.21
N PHE A 15 -31.29 -18.60 -20.14
CA PHE A 15 -30.26 -17.57 -20.07
C PHE A 15 -30.38 -16.72 -18.79
N LEU A 16 -31.60 -16.25 -18.48
CA LEU A 16 -31.86 -15.51 -17.23
C LEU A 16 -31.51 -16.33 -15.99
N LEU A 17 -31.86 -17.62 -15.96
CA LEU A 17 -31.54 -18.50 -14.85
C LEU A 17 -30.03 -18.68 -14.67
N ILE A 18 -29.26 -18.82 -15.76
CA ILE A 18 -27.80 -18.87 -15.71
C ILE A 18 -27.22 -17.56 -15.16
N VAL A 19 -27.70 -16.41 -15.64
CA VAL A 19 -27.26 -15.09 -15.15
C VAL A 19 -27.57 -14.93 -13.66
N CYS A 20 -28.76 -15.34 -13.20
CA CYS A 20 -29.13 -15.30 -11.79
C CYS A 20 -28.25 -16.22 -10.92
N LEU A 21 -27.97 -17.45 -11.37
CA LEU A 21 -27.09 -18.37 -10.65
C LEU A 21 -25.64 -17.87 -10.60
N ALA A 22 -25.14 -17.31 -11.70
CA ALA A 22 -23.83 -16.68 -11.74
C ALA A 22 -23.76 -15.48 -10.77
N GLY A 23 -24.77 -14.61 -10.78
CA GLY A 23 -24.88 -13.48 -9.86
C GLY A 23 -24.93 -13.92 -8.39
N LEU A 24 -25.71 -14.96 -8.09
CA LEU A 24 -25.79 -15.54 -6.74
C LEU A 24 -24.43 -16.12 -6.31
N ALA A 25 -23.75 -16.85 -7.19
CA ALA A 25 -22.42 -17.40 -6.89
C ALA A 25 -21.40 -16.28 -6.61
N VAL A 26 -21.37 -15.22 -7.43
CA VAL A 26 -20.50 -14.05 -7.19
C VAL A 26 -20.84 -13.38 -5.85
N SER A 27 -22.12 -13.23 -5.52
CA SER A 27 -22.56 -12.63 -4.26
C SER A 27 -22.15 -13.47 -3.05
N VAL A 28 -22.32 -14.80 -3.11
CA VAL A 28 -21.88 -15.72 -2.05
C VAL A 28 -20.37 -15.67 -1.86
N CYS A 29 -19.60 -15.70 -2.95
CA CYS A 29 -18.14 -15.58 -2.91
C CYS A 29 -17.70 -14.25 -2.30
N SER A 30 -18.32 -13.14 -2.72
CA SER A 30 -18.07 -11.81 -2.16
C SER A 30 -18.38 -11.75 -0.66
N TYR A 31 -19.54 -12.26 -0.24
CA TYR A 31 -19.93 -12.33 1.17
C TYR A 31 -18.92 -13.12 2.00
N LEU A 32 -18.51 -14.31 1.54
CA LEU A 32 -17.53 -15.14 2.24
C LEU A 32 -16.15 -14.48 2.33
N GLY A 33 -15.73 -13.77 1.28
CA GLY A 33 -14.52 -12.96 1.29
C GLY A 33 -14.57 -11.87 2.37
N HIS A 34 -15.63 -11.07 2.39
CA HIS A 34 -15.83 -10.02 3.40
C HIS A 34 -16.02 -10.56 4.81
N TYR A 35 -16.65 -11.72 4.98
CA TYR A 35 -16.76 -12.40 6.27
C TYR A 35 -15.38 -12.74 6.83
N HIS A 36 -14.52 -13.38 6.04
CA HIS A 36 -13.16 -13.70 6.47
C HIS A 36 -12.31 -12.44 6.73
N PHE A 37 -12.50 -11.39 5.94
CA PHE A 37 -11.86 -10.10 6.18
C PHE A 37 -12.32 -9.43 7.48
N SER A 38 -13.62 -9.49 7.80
CA SER A 38 -14.17 -8.99 9.06
C SER A 38 -13.59 -9.75 10.26
N LEU A 39 -13.47 -11.08 10.16
CA LEU A 39 -12.80 -11.88 11.17
C LEU A 39 -11.35 -11.45 11.36
N TYR A 40 -10.59 -11.25 10.28
CA TYR A 40 -9.24 -10.70 10.35
C TYR A 40 -9.20 -9.37 11.11
N GLN A 41 -10.07 -8.41 10.77
CA GLN A 41 -10.10 -7.11 11.43
C GLN A 41 -10.39 -7.24 12.94
N SER A 42 -11.34 -8.09 13.30
CA SER A 42 -11.70 -8.32 14.72
C SER A 42 -10.56 -8.94 15.53
N GLU A 43 -9.77 -9.83 14.91
CA GLU A 43 -8.62 -10.49 15.53
C GLU A 43 -7.41 -9.57 15.60
N LYS A 44 -7.17 -8.77 14.55
CA LYS A 44 -6.12 -7.74 14.51
C LYS A 44 -6.26 -6.77 15.69
N MET A 45 -7.48 -6.36 16.03
CA MET A 45 -7.75 -5.49 17.18
C MET A 45 -7.46 -6.14 18.55
N LYS A 46 -7.43 -7.47 18.63
CA LYS A 46 -7.14 -8.22 19.86
C LYS A 46 -5.70 -8.72 19.93
N MET A 47 -4.94 -8.54 18.86
CA MET A 47 -3.57 -9.01 18.73
C MET A 47 -2.70 -8.38 19.82
N ARG A 48 -1.94 -9.22 20.54
CA ARG A 48 -0.96 -8.77 21.54
C ARG A 48 0.48 -8.99 21.08
N SER A 49 0.71 -9.99 20.24
CA SER A 49 2.02 -10.28 19.69
C SER A 49 1.85 -10.64 18.22
N LEU A 50 2.54 -9.89 17.36
CA LEU A 50 2.56 -10.18 15.93
C LEU A 50 3.10 -11.58 15.68
N GLU A 51 4.23 -11.95 16.30
CA GLU A 51 4.88 -13.24 16.08
C GLU A 51 3.95 -14.43 16.37
N ARG A 52 3.22 -14.38 17.49
CA ARG A 52 2.30 -15.46 17.88
C ARG A 52 1.05 -15.50 17.00
N ASP A 53 0.49 -14.33 16.70
CA ASP A 53 -0.84 -14.24 16.09
C ASP A 53 -0.76 -14.16 14.54
N PHE A 54 0.44 -14.02 13.96
CA PHE A 54 0.67 -13.82 12.52
C PHE A 54 0.03 -14.90 11.64
N GLU A 55 0.31 -16.18 11.88
CA GLU A 55 -0.20 -17.26 11.02
C GLU A 55 -1.73 -17.33 11.03
N LYS A 56 -2.35 -17.05 12.19
CA LYS A 56 -3.80 -16.96 12.31
C LYS A 56 -4.34 -15.81 11.46
N LEU A 57 -3.76 -14.62 11.55
CA LEU A 57 -4.18 -13.44 10.80
C LEU A 57 -3.96 -13.62 9.29
N GLN A 58 -2.79 -14.13 8.90
CA GLN A 58 -2.44 -14.44 7.51
C GLN A 58 -3.43 -15.44 6.92
N GLY A 59 -3.73 -16.53 7.64
CA GLY A 59 -4.68 -17.54 7.16
C GLY A 59 -6.10 -16.99 6.94
N LYS A 60 -6.55 -16.00 7.72
CA LYS A 60 -7.84 -15.34 7.48
C LYS A 60 -7.83 -14.48 6.22
N LEU A 61 -6.76 -13.70 6.01
CA LEU A 61 -6.62 -12.88 4.80
C LEU A 61 -6.46 -13.75 3.54
N GLN A 62 -5.70 -14.85 3.62
CA GLN A 62 -5.58 -15.81 2.53
C GLN A 62 -6.94 -16.44 2.15
N ARG A 63 -7.78 -16.77 3.14
CA ARG A 63 -9.15 -17.21 2.87
C ARG A 63 -10.00 -16.11 2.26
N ALA A 64 -9.86 -14.86 2.71
CA ALA A 64 -10.60 -13.74 2.14
C ALA A 64 -10.28 -13.58 0.64
N VAL A 65 -9.00 -13.57 0.25
CA VAL A 65 -8.58 -13.44 -1.15
C VAL A 65 -8.94 -14.65 -2.00
N SER A 66 -8.99 -15.86 -1.42
CA SER A 66 -9.40 -17.07 -2.16
C SER A 66 -10.87 -17.08 -2.51
N TRP A 67 -11.72 -16.48 -1.66
CA TRP A 67 -13.15 -16.35 -1.92
C TRP A 67 -13.48 -15.17 -2.84
N TYR A 68 -12.81 -14.03 -2.65
CA TYR A 68 -13.07 -12.84 -3.45
C TYR A 68 -11.82 -11.99 -3.63
N SER A 69 -11.50 -11.68 -4.88
CA SER A 69 -10.32 -10.87 -5.23
C SER A 69 -10.58 -9.37 -5.07
N SER A 70 -10.77 -8.91 -3.83
CA SER A 70 -10.84 -7.47 -3.52
C SER A 70 -9.44 -6.88 -3.33
N PRO A 71 -9.15 -5.67 -3.87
CA PRO A 71 -7.86 -5.01 -3.69
C PRO A 71 -7.53 -4.72 -2.22
N GLU A 72 -8.53 -4.42 -1.38
CA GLU A 72 -8.35 -4.18 0.06
C GLU A 72 -7.80 -5.41 0.79
N PHE A 73 -8.24 -6.61 0.40
CA PHE A 73 -7.78 -7.84 1.03
C PHE A 73 -6.31 -8.09 0.71
N TYR A 74 -5.91 -7.87 -0.54
CA TYR A 74 -4.52 -7.96 -0.98
C TYR A 74 -3.65 -6.87 -0.34
N LEU A 75 -4.15 -5.64 -0.20
CA LEU A 75 -3.45 -4.55 0.49
C LEU A 75 -3.13 -4.93 1.94
N GLU A 76 -4.13 -5.40 2.69
CA GLU A 76 -3.93 -5.80 4.09
C GLU A 76 -3.05 -7.04 4.22
N LEU A 77 -3.14 -8.00 3.28
CA LEU A 77 -2.25 -9.16 3.25
C LEU A 77 -0.79 -8.74 3.01
N GLY A 78 -0.58 -7.79 2.10
CA GLY A 78 0.71 -7.16 1.87
C GLY A 78 1.26 -6.46 3.11
N ARG A 79 0.45 -5.63 3.76
CA ARG A 79 0.81 -4.92 5.00
C ARG A 79 1.17 -5.87 6.14
N LEU A 80 0.39 -6.92 6.36
CA LEU A 80 0.65 -7.88 7.43
C LEU A 80 2.00 -8.58 7.24
N ARG A 81 2.31 -8.98 6.00
CA ARG A 81 3.57 -9.64 5.64
C ARG A 81 4.76 -8.68 5.69
N LEU A 82 4.59 -7.45 5.23
CA LEU A 82 5.58 -6.39 5.39
C LEU A 82 5.89 -6.15 6.88
N LEU A 83 4.86 -6.06 7.72
CA LEU A 83 5.04 -5.88 9.16
C LEU A 83 5.79 -7.07 9.79
N ARG A 84 5.51 -8.30 9.35
CA ARG A 84 6.26 -9.49 9.78
C ARG A 84 7.72 -9.44 9.33
N ALA A 85 7.98 -9.03 8.09
CA ALA A 85 9.34 -8.84 7.59
C ALA A 85 10.12 -7.81 8.41
N MET A 86 9.50 -6.67 8.72
CA MET A 86 10.11 -5.64 9.57
C MET A 86 10.44 -6.19 10.96
N ALA A 87 9.54 -6.96 11.56
CA ALA A 87 9.80 -7.59 12.86
C ALA A 87 10.98 -8.59 12.81
N GLU A 88 11.15 -9.33 11.72
CA GLU A 88 12.31 -10.21 11.53
C GLU A 88 13.62 -9.42 11.35
N ILE A 89 13.58 -8.29 10.65
CA ILE A 89 14.75 -7.40 10.50
C ILE A 89 15.16 -6.80 11.86
N GLU A 90 14.18 -6.35 12.66
CA GLU A 90 14.45 -5.61 13.89
C GLU A 90 14.78 -6.51 15.09
N PHE A 91 14.08 -7.65 15.22
CA PHE A 91 14.16 -8.50 16.43
C PHE A 91 14.50 -9.96 16.14
N GLY A 92 14.49 -10.38 14.88
CA GLY A 92 14.55 -11.79 14.48
C GLY A 92 15.79 -12.13 13.65
N GLN A 93 15.58 -12.93 12.60
CA GLN A 93 16.62 -13.28 11.64
C GLN A 93 16.37 -12.54 10.33
N PRO A 94 17.20 -11.54 9.97
CA PRO A 94 17.01 -10.74 8.76
C PRO A 94 16.84 -11.58 7.48
N GLU A 95 17.46 -12.77 7.39
CA GLU A 95 17.35 -13.67 6.24
C GLU A 95 15.91 -14.19 6.05
N LYS A 96 15.15 -14.36 7.13
CA LYS A 96 13.73 -14.76 7.06
C LYS A 96 12.84 -13.65 6.50
N SER A 97 13.28 -12.40 6.59
CA SER A 97 12.50 -11.25 6.12
C SER A 97 12.27 -11.31 4.61
N GLU A 98 13.21 -11.83 3.82
CA GLU A 98 13.14 -11.85 2.37
C GLU A 98 11.92 -12.62 1.83
N SER A 99 11.60 -13.77 2.44
CA SER A 99 10.42 -14.55 2.06
C SER A 99 9.13 -13.76 2.28
N TYR A 100 9.03 -13.07 3.43
CA TYR A 100 7.87 -12.24 3.74
C TYR A 100 7.79 -11.00 2.84
N LEU A 101 8.93 -10.37 2.52
CA LEU A 101 9.00 -9.24 1.58
C LEU A 101 8.58 -9.65 0.16
N GLY A 102 9.03 -10.81 -0.32
CA GLY A 102 8.60 -11.35 -1.61
C GLY A 102 7.08 -11.58 -1.64
N GLN A 103 6.54 -12.23 -0.61
CA GLN A 103 5.10 -12.47 -0.49
C GLN A 103 4.28 -11.19 -0.32
N ALA A 104 4.84 -10.17 0.35
CA ALA A 104 4.22 -8.85 0.48
C ALA A 104 4.19 -8.13 -0.88
N SER A 105 5.31 -8.15 -1.61
CA SER A 105 5.44 -7.57 -2.95
C SER A 105 4.36 -8.11 -3.89
N GLU A 106 4.19 -9.43 -3.95
CA GLU A 106 3.20 -10.06 -4.83
C GLU A 106 1.76 -9.68 -4.47
N ALA A 107 1.43 -9.66 -3.17
CA ALA A 107 0.10 -9.21 -2.73
C ALA A 107 -0.16 -7.74 -3.09
N LEU A 108 0.82 -6.86 -2.85
CA LEU A 108 0.68 -5.43 -3.12
C LEU A 108 0.63 -5.11 -4.62
N LYS A 109 1.42 -5.80 -5.46
CA LYS A 109 1.29 -5.71 -6.92
C LYS A 109 -0.11 -6.14 -7.38
N ARG A 110 -0.70 -7.17 -6.77
CA ARG A 110 -2.06 -7.59 -7.08
C ARG A 110 -3.10 -6.54 -6.65
N ALA A 111 -2.90 -5.89 -5.51
CA ALA A 111 -3.75 -4.78 -5.07
C ALA A 111 -3.69 -3.60 -6.07
N ILE A 112 -2.49 -3.23 -6.53
CA ILE A 112 -2.29 -2.20 -7.57
C ILE A 112 -2.98 -2.59 -8.88
N PHE A 113 -2.82 -3.84 -9.32
CA PHE A 113 -3.45 -4.32 -10.55
C PHE A 113 -4.98 -4.21 -10.51
N LEU A 114 -5.58 -4.55 -9.36
CA LEU A 114 -7.03 -4.50 -9.18
C LEU A 114 -7.55 -3.07 -8.95
N ARG A 115 -6.74 -2.18 -8.37
CA ARG A 115 -7.09 -0.77 -8.14
C ARG A 115 -5.87 0.14 -8.33
N PRO A 116 -5.54 0.51 -9.57
CA PRO A 116 -4.31 1.27 -9.86
C PRO A 116 -4.39 2.75 -9.45
N VAL A 117 -5.58 3.26 -9.12
CA VAL A 117 -5.78 4.65 -8.68
C VAL A 117 -5.52 4.86 -7.19
N ASP A 118 -5.49 3.78 -6.40
CA ASP A 118 -5.30 3.86 -4.95
C ASP A 118 -3.81 4.00 -4.61
N TYR A 119 -3.45 5.07 -3.90
CA TYR A 119 -2.08 5.36 -3.51
C TYR A 119 -1.55 4.38 -2.46
N ALA A 120 -2.43 3.78 -1.65
CA ALA A 120 -2.03 3.05 -0.45
C ALA A 120 -1.14 1.85 -0.79
N ALA A 121 -1.46 1.12 -1.85
CA ALA A 121 -0.67 -0.03 -2.27
C ALA A 121 0.71 0.36 -2.82
N PHE A 122 0.83 1.50 -3.51
CA PHE A 122 2.13 2.04 -3.95
C PHE A 122 3.01 2.43 -2.75
N TRP A 123 2.42 3.09 -1.76
CA TRP A 123 3.12 3.47 -0.52
C TRP A 123 3.59 2.27 0.30
N GLU A 124 2.81 1.19 0.41
CA GLU A 124 3.28 -0.01 1.10
C GLU A 124 4.32 -0.77 0.28
N LEU A 125 4.17 -0.79 -1.05
CA LEU A 125 5.12 -1.47 -1.93
C LEU A 125 6.48 -0.77 -1.96
N SER A 126 6.53 0.57 -1.85
CA SER A 126 7.81 1.29 -1.76
C SER A 126 8.64 0.83 -0.57
N LYS A 127 8.00 0.63 0.60
CA LYS A 127 8.65 0.10 1.81
C LYS A 127 9.19 -1.30 1.61
N VAL A 128 8.47 -2.16 0.89
CA VAL A 128 8.99 -3.50 0.54
C VAL A 128 10.30 -3.36 -0.23
N TYR A 129 10.37 -2.49 -1.24
CA TYR A 129 11.59 -2.29 -2.01
C TYR A 129 12.73 -1.65 -1.19
N PHE A 130 12.43 -0.76 -0.25
CA PHE A 130 13.45 -0.23 0.66
C PHE A 130 14.06 -1.28 1.60
N LEU A 131 13.31 -2.35 1.90
CA LEU A 131 13.74 -3.42 2.81
C LEU A 131 14.26 -4.66 2.09
N MET A 132 14.04 -4.79 0.77
CA MET A 132 14.64 -5.86 -0.02
C MET A 132 16.16 -5.71 -0.06
N ASN A 133 16.88 -6.80 0.26
CA ASN A 133 18.34 -6.83 0.46
C ASN A 133 18.84 -5.93 1.61
N TYR A 134 18.00 -5.64 2.62
CA TYR A 134 18.42 -4.90 3.79
C TYR A 134 19.67 -5.54 4.45
N PRO A 135 20.69 -4.73 4.85
CA PRO A 135 20.69 -3.26 4.95
C PRO A 135 21.16 -2.52 3.68
N LEU A 136 21.46 -3.22 2.59
CA LEU A 136 21.94 -2.59 1.37
C LEU A 136 20.75 -1.96 0.59
N PRO A 137 20.79 -0.66 0.25
CA PRO A 137 19.69 0.04 -0.42
C PRO A 137 19.62 -0.27 -1.93
N VAL A 138 19.74 -1.55 -2.33
CA VAL A 138 19.85 -2.00 -3.73
C VAL A 138 18.67 -1.55 -4.58
N TYR A 139 17.46 -1.55 -4.01
CA TYR A 139 16.23 -1.19 -4.71
C TYR A 139 15.65 0.16 -4.25
N ALA A 140 16.47 1.02 -3.64
CA ALA A 140 16.01 2.30 -3.14
C ALA A 140 15.38 3.17 -4.23
N ASP A 141 15.98 3.22 -5.43
CA ASP A 141 15.44 3.97 -6.57
C ASP A 141 14.00 3.52 -6.91
N LYS A 142 13.77 2.19 -6.92
CA LYS A 142 12.43 1.64 -7.19
C LYS A 142 11.43 1.98 -6.09
N GLY A 143 11.88 1.97 -4.83
CA GLY A 143 11.07 2.43 -3.71
C GLY A 143 10.69 3.91 -3.87
N ARG A 144 11.64 4.77 -4.26
CA ARG A 144 11.41 6.21 -4.47
C ARG A 144 10.48 6.49 -5.65
N GLU A 145 10.58 5.75 -6.74
CA GLU A 145 9.61 5.81 -7.85
C GLU A 145 8.18 5.53 -7.35
N LEU A 146 7.99 4.48 -6.55
CA LEU A 146 6.68 4.12 -6.00
C LEU A 146 6.16 5.15 -4.99
N CYS A 147 7.04 5.77 -4.21
CA CYS A 147 6.69 6.92 -3.37
C CYS A 147 6.14 8.09 -4.21
N TRP A 148 6.76 8.39 -5.35
CA TRP A 148 6.23 9.40 -6.27
C TRP A 148 4.89 8.99 -6.88
N GLU A 149 4.73 7.73 -7.26
CA GLU A 149 3.44 7.22 -7.73
C GLU A 149 2.33 7.36 -6.66
N ALA A 150 2.64 7.14 -5.39
CA ALA A 150 1.70 7.35 -4.29
C ALA A 150 1.32 8.83 -4.15
N ILE A 151 2.30 9.75 -4.11
CA ILE A 151 2.05 11.20 -4.03
C ILE A 151 1.21 11.68 -5.21
N ASN A 152 1.53 11.25 -6.44
CA ASN A 152 0.81 11.68 -7.64
C ASN A 152 -0.69 11.31 -7.61
N ARG A 153 -1.06 10.22 -6.92
CA ARG A 153 -2.45 9.77 -6.77
C ARG A 153 -3.20 10.49 -5.65
N ALA A 154 -2.49 10.92 -4.61
CA ALA A 154 -3.06 11.63 -3.47
C ALA A 154 -2.23 12.89 -3.14
N PRO A 155 -2.15 13.88 -4.05
CA PRO A 155 -1.26 15.03 -3.91
C PRO A 155 -1.67 15.95 -2.74
N HIS A 156 -2.93 15.89 -2.30
CA HIS A 156 -3.45 16.70 -1.20
C HIS A 156 -3.39 15.99 0.16
N ASP A 157 -2.94 14.73 0.21
CA ASP A 157 -2.79 14.00 1.47
C ASP A 157 -1.51 14.45 2.19
N GLU A 158 -1.67 15.42 3.10
CA GLU A 158 -0.57 15.97 3.91
C GLU A 158 0.16 14.89 4.71
N PHE A 159 -0.54 13.85 5.17
CA PHE A 159 0.05 12.78 5.96
C PHE A 159 0.93 11.88 5.10
N LEU A 160 0.45 11.49 3.92
CA LEU A 160 1.23 10.72 2.95
C LEU A 160 2.46 11.51 2.50
N LEU A 161 2.27 12.79 2.15
CA LEU A 161 3.36 13.64 1.70
C LEU A 161 4.43 13.77 2.78
N SER A 162 4.03 14.06 4.02
CA SER A 162 4.97 14.19 5.15
C SER A 162 5.76 12.90 5.36
N ARG A 163 5.09 11.73 5.37
CA ARG A 163 5.77 10.44 5.54
C ARG A 163 6.75 10.14 4.40
N THR A 164 6.36 10.46 3.18
CA THR A 164 7.21 10.27 2.01
C THR A 164 8.41 11.22 2.01
N LEU A 165 8.23 12.48 2.42
CA LEU A 165 9.32 13.43 2.58
C LEU A 165 10.35 12.96 3.62
N VAL A 166 9.90 12.41 4.76
CA VAL A 166 10.82 11.78 5.73
C VAL A 166 11.70 10.74 5.05
N VAL A 167 11.11 9.82 4.27
CA VAL A 167 11.88 8.79 3.54
C VAL A 167 12.91 9.41 2.60
N PHE A 168 12.54 10.45 1.84
CA PHE A 168 13.47 11.11 0.93
C PHE A 168 14.62 11.80 1.66
N PHE A 169 14.32 12.53 2.75
CA PHE A 169 15.35 13.18 3.56
C PHE A 169 16.27 12.15 4.24
N GLU A 170 15.75 11.03 4.75
CA GLU A 170 16.60 9.94 5.28
C GLU A 170 17.55 9.37 4.22
N GLN A 171 17.17 9.41 2.94
CA GLN A 171 17.99 8.97 1.82
C GLN A 171 18.71 10.12 1.10
N TRP A 172 18.90 11.29 1.75
CA TRP A 172 19.38 12.53 1.10
C TRP A 172 20.61 12.34 0.21
N LEU A 173 21.60 11.59 0.71
CA LEU A 173 22.87 11.35 0.01
C LEU A 173 22.73 10.44 -1.22
N LEU A 174 21.63 9.69 -1.32
CA LEU A 174 21.30 8.82 -2.45
C LEU A 174 20.42 9.52 -3.50
N LEU A 175 19.90 10.71 -3.19
CA LEU A 175 19.03 11.44 -4.10
C LEU A 175 19.85 12.10 -5.20
N SER A 176 19.37 11.96 -6.44
CA SER A 176 19.83 12.78 -7.55
C SER A 176 19.39 14.23 -7.39
N GLU A 177 20.10 15.16 -8.04
CA GLU A 177 19.71 16.58 -8.07
C GLU A 177 18.30 16.78 -8.65
N GLN A 178 17.90 15.94 -9.60
CA GLN A 178 16.54 15.96 -10.16
C GLN A 178 15.48 15.62 -9.10
N GLU A 179 15.75 14.63 -8.24
CA GLU A 179 14.85 14.28 -7.14
C GLU A 179 14.78 15.39 -6.09
N LYS A 180 15.91 16.01 -5.74
CA LYS A 180 15.94 17.16 -4.84
C LYS A 180 15.14 18.34 -5.38
N MET A 181 15.28 18.67 -6.66
CA MET A 181 14.46 19.70 -7.31
C MET A 181 12.96 19.36 -7.27
N LYS A 182 12.60 18.09 -7.48
CA LYS A 182 11.20 17.65 -7.40
C LYS A 182 10.65 17.78 -5.98
N ILE A 183 11.43 17.42 -4.96
CA ILE A 183 11.07 17.62 -3.55
C ILE A 183 10.85 19.11 -3.27
N GLN A 184 11.76 19.97 -3.72
CA GLN A 184 11.62 21.43 -3.56
C GLN A 184 10.31 21.95 -4.16
N GLN A 185 10.00 21.55 -5.39
CA GLN A 185 8.78 21.95 -6.08
C GLN A 185 7.53 21.49 -5.34
N VAL A 186 7.53 20.25 -4.82
CA VAL A 186 6.40 19.70 -4.07
C VAL A 186 6.20 20.42 -2.74
N ILE A 187 7.27 20.72 -2.00
CA ILE A 187 7.17 21.49 -0.74
C ILE A 187 6.65 22.91 -1.03
N LYS A 188 7.16 23.60 -2.07
CA LYS A 188 6.67 24.93 -2.46
C LYS A 188 5.20 24.90 -2.87
N GLY A 189 4.81 23.92 -3.69
CA GLY A 189 3.43 23.74 -4.10
C GLY A 189 2.49 23.49 -2.92
N GLN A 190 2.92 22.65 -1.98
CA GLN A 190 2.13 22.36 -0.78
C GLN A 190 2.03 23.55 0.16
N GLU A 191 3.12 24.31 0.35
CA GLU A 191 3.11 25.53 1.17
C GLU A 191 2.20 26.61 0.56
N ALA A 192 2.17 26.74 -0.77
CA ALA A 192 1.28 27.66 -1.46
C ALA A 192 -0.20 27.25 -1.34
N ALA A 193 -0.51 25.96 -1.43
CA ALA A 193 -1.87 25.44 -1.29
C ALA A 193 -2.36 25.38 0.17
N ASN A 194 -1.44 25.20 1.11
CA ASN A 194 -1.71 24.97 2.52
C ASN A 194 -0.64 25.66 3.39
N PRO A 195 -0.80 26.97 3.67
CA PRO A 195 0.16 27.75 4.44
C PRO A 195 0.48 27.14 5.81
N GLY A 196 1.76 27.18 6.18
CA GLY A 196 2.30 26.59 7.40
C GLY A 196 2.51 25.08 7.33
N PHE A 197 2.41 24.46 6.15
CA PHE A 197 2.72 23.05 5.95
C PHE A 197 4.15 22.74 6.40
N LEU A 198 5.13 23.52 5.92
CA LEU A 198 6.54 23.28 6.22
C LEU A 198 6.84 23.41 7.71
N ASP A 199 6.21 24.35 8.40
CA ASP A 199 6.34 24.50 9.85
C ASP A 199 5.76 23.30 10.61
N ARG A 200 4.59 22.80 10.19
CA ARG A 200 4.00 21.58 10.77
C ARG A 200 4.87 20.36 10.49
N PHE A 201 5.45 20.26 9.31
CA PHE A 201 6.39 19.20 8.94
C PHE A 201 7.63 19.22 9.83
N LYS A 202 8.31 20.37 9.96
CA LYS A 202 9.46 20.56 10.85
C LYS A 202 9.16 20.18 12.30
N ARG A 203 7.98 20.55 12.82
CA ARG A 203 7.57 20.22 14.21
C ARG A 203 7.34 18.72 14.43
N LYS A 204 6.87 18.01 13.41
CA LYS A 204 6.59 16.56 13.45
C LYS A 204 7.77 15.72 12.99
N TRP A 205 8.91 16.34 12.68
CA TRP A 205 10.11 15.62 12.26
C TRP A 205 10.52 14.62 13.35
N PRO A 206 10.69 13.33 13.02
CA PRO A 206 11.13 12.33 13.98
C PRO A 206 12.59 12.60 14.41
N GLY A 207 12.93 12.27 15.65
CA GLY A 207 14.31 12.36 16.16
C GLY A 207 14.58 13.49 17.14
N GLY A 208 15.84 13.59 17.56
CA GLY A 208 16.35 14.55 18.52
C GLY A 208 16.74 15.89 17.89
N GLN A 209 17.60 16.63 18.59
CA GLN A 209 18.05 17.96 18.15
C GLN A 209 18.99 17.89 16.94
N ALA A 210 19.87 16.89 16.89
CA ALA A 210 20.83 16.72 15.79
C ALA A 210 20.13 16.44 14.46
N GLU A 211 19.10 15.58 14.47
CA GLU A 211 18.30 15.24 13.29
C GLU A 211 17.50 16.46 12.79
N LYS A 212 17.09 17.35 13.70
CA LYS A 212 16.43 18.62 13.34
C LYS A 212 17.40 19.62 12.71
N GLU A 213 18.63 19.68 13.18
CA GLU A 213 19.69 20.51 12.59
C GLU A 213 20.07 20.00 11.20
N GLU A 214 20.16 18.68 11.04
CA GLU A 214 20.39 18.06 9.74
C GLU A 214 19.24 18.34 8.76
N LEU A 215 17.98 18.19 9.20
CA LEU A 215 16.83 18.59 8.40
C LEU A 215 16.92 20.07 7.99
N ALA A 216 17.26 20.96 8.92
CA ALA A 216 17.38 22.38 8.64
C ALA A 216 18.46 22.66 7.58
N SER A 217 19.60 21.96 7.64
CA SER A 217 20.66 22.05 6.63
C SER A 217 20.17 21.60 5.25
N ARG A 218 19.49 20.46 5.17
CA ARG A 218 18.94 19.92 3.90
C ARG A 218 17.84 20.83 3.32
N LEU A 219 17.00 21.41 4.18
CA LEU A 219 15.99 22.38 3.75
C LEU A 219 16.62 23.69 3.24
N LYS A 220 17.72 24.14 3.87
CA LYS A 220 18.48 25.29 3.39
C LYS A 220 19.12 25.03 2.02
N GLU A 221 19.63 23.82 1.77
CA GLU A 221 20.10 23.39 0.44
C GLU A 221 18.99 23.50 -0.62
N LEU A 222 17.74 23.20 -0.23
CA LEU A 222 16.55 23.38 -1.07
C LEU A 222 16.03 24.83 -1.13
N GLY A 223 16.65 25.77 -0.41
CA GLY A 223 16.24 27.19 -0.39
C GLY A 223 15.04 27.51 0.51
N PHE A 224 14.88 26.80 1.64
CA PHE A 224 13.91 27.08 2.70
C PHE A 224 14.55 27.47 4.04
#